data_AF-A0A533WZD6-F1
#
_entry.id   AF-A0A533WZD6-F1
#
_cell.length_a   1.000
_cell.length_b   1.000
_cell.length_c   1.000
_cell.angle_alpha   90.00
_cell.angle_beta   90.00
_cell.angle_gamma   90.00
#
_symmetry.space_group_name_H-M   'P 1'
#
loop_
_entity.id
_entity.type
_entity.pdbx_description
1 polymer ?
#
loop_
_entity_poly.entity_id
_entity_poly.type
_entity_poly.pdbx_seq_one_letter_code
_entity_poly.pdbx_strand_id
1 'polypeptide(L)'
;MTDHPSSPYARFPVLETIDIREVSDIRRAVDKMVAAYATQESADRFSYRILLPRDQKSTANAKRMGLVFQGEFVFALRKRNIVPKVREVRYIHDESHYGWLLANSEVYERFEKGMG
;
A
#
# COMPACT_ATOMS: atom_id res chain seq x y z
N MET A 1 22.69 13.39 6.93
CA MET A 1 22.32 12.02 6.54
C MET A 1 21.48 12.15 5.29
N THR A 2 21.96 11.60 4.17
CA THR A 2 21.30 11.73 2.87
C THR A 2 20.09 10.81 2.86
N ASP A 3 18.88 11.39 2.93
CA ASP A 3 17.60 10.75 2.62
C ASP A 3 17.61 10.32 1.14
N HIS A 4 18.32 9.23 0.86
CA HIS A 4 18.16 8.53 -0.40
C HIS A 4 17.01 7.56 -0.21
N PRO A 5 15.88 7.74 -0.92
CA PRO A 5 14.84 6.74 -0.91
C PRO A 5 15.47 5.41 -1.33
N SER A 6 15.43 4.41 -0.45
CA SER A 6 16.05 3.10 -0.67
C SER A 6 15.43 2.33 -1.85
N SER A 7 14.37 2.88 -2.45
CA SER A 7 13.70 2.35 -3.63
C SER A 7 13.11 3.49 -4.47
N PRO A 8 13.11 3.40 -5.81
CA PRO A 8 12.40 4.35 -6.66
C PRO A 8 10.90 4.44 -6.33
N TYR A 9 10.30 3.35 -5.84
CA TYR A 9 8.89 3.31 -5.43
C TYR A 9 8.56 4.18 -4.21
N ALA A 10 9.55 4.58 -3.41
CA ALA A 10 9.33 5.54 -2.33
C ALA A 10 8.91 6.92 -2.86
N ARG A 11 9.25 7.25 -4.11
CA ARG A 11 8.84 8.48 -4.82
C ARG A 11 7.61 8.31 -5.69
N PHE A 12 7.00 7.11 -5.70
CA PHE A 12 5.78 6.87 -6.46
C PHE A 12 4.66 7.81 -5.98
N PRO A 13 3.97 8.54 -6.88
CA PRO A 13 2.87 9.41 -6.47
C PRO A 13 1.69 8.57 -6.00
N VAL A 14 1.21 8.83 -4.78
CA VAL A 14 0.08 8.11 -4.19
C VAL A 14 -1.02 9.08 -3.80
N LEU A 15 -2.27 8.63 -3.87
CA LEU A 15 -3.42 9.36 -3.31
C LEU A 15 -3.24 9.53 -1.80
N GLU A 16 -2.74 8.49 -1.13
CA GLU A 16 -2.51 8.54 0.30
C GLU A 16 -1.39 7.60 0.76
N THR A 17 -0.72 8.00 1.84
CA THR A 17 0.16 7.14 2.62
C THR A 17 -0.47 6.83 3.97
N ILE A 18 -0.61 5.55 4.30
CA ILE A 18 -1.15 5.06 5.57
C ILE A 18 -0.02 4.42 6.37
N ASP A 19 0.17 4.85 7.61
CA ASP A 19 1.10 4.27 8.56
C ASP A 19 0.36 3.28 9.47
N ILE A 20 0.74 2.00 9.43
CA ILE A 20 0.15 0.92 10.24
C ILE A 20 1.17 0.51 11.30
N ARG A 21 0.98 0.95 12.53
CA ARG A 21 1.92 0.72 13.63
C ARG A 21 1.57 -0.53 14.41
N GLU A 22 0.28 -0.83 14.49
CA GLU A 22 -0.26 -1.97 15.19
C GLU A 22 -1.51 -2.56 14.51
N VAL A 23 -1.90 -3.76 14.94
CA VAL A 23 -3.01 -4.51 14.32
C VAL A 23 -4.35 -3.76 14.43
N SER A 24 -4.55 -2.97 15.49
CA SER A 24 -5.73 -2.12 15.72
C SER A 24 -5.92 -1.06 14.62
N ASP A 25 -4.85 -0.63 13.96
CA ASP A 25 -4.93 0.38 12.88
C ASP A 25 -5.54 -0.20 11.59
N ILE A 26 -5.41 -1.52 11.39
CA ILE A 26 -5.67 -2.19 10.12
C ILE A 26 -7.11 -1.97 9.66
N ARG A 27 -8.09 -2.23 10.55
CA ARG A 27 -9.50 -2.17 10.17
C ARG A 27 -9.89 -0.79 9.65
N ARG A 28 -9.50 0.27 10.36
CA ARG A 28 -9.78 1.65 9.96
C ARG A 28 -9.11 2.00 8.63
N ALA A 29 -7.87 1.55 8.44
CA ALA A 29 -7.14 1.77 7.21
C ALA A 29 -7.78 1.06 6.01
N VAL A 30 -8.20 -0.20 6.20
CA VAL A 30 -8.91 -0.99 5.18
C VAL A 30 -10.24 -0.32 4.84
N ASP A 31 -11.04 0.06 5.83
CA ASP A 31 -12.34 0.72 5.59
C ASP A 31 -12.19 1.99 4.76
N LYS A 32 -11.18 2.82 5.07
CA LYS A 32 -10.86 4.02 4.30
C LYS A 32 -10.44 3.70 2.87
N MET A 33 -9.52 2.75 2.71
CA MET A 33 -8.98 2.38 1.40
C MET A 33 -10.05 1.74 0.50
N VAL A 34 -10.95 0.93 1.06
CA VAL A 34 -12.10 0.33 0.36
C VAL A 34 -13.10 1.39 -0.05
N ALA A 35 -13.39 2.37 0.82
CA ALA A 35 -14.28 3.47 0.49
C ALA A 35 -13.75 4.28 -0.70
N ALA A 36 -12.44 4.58 -0.72
CA ALA A 36 -11.80 5.22 -1.86
C ALA A 36 -11.87 4.34 -3.11
N TYR A 37 -11.48 3.06 -3.02
CA TYR A 37 -11.47 2.12 -4.16
C TYR A 37 -12.85 1.94 -4.79
N ALA A 38 -13.92 1.98 -3.98
CA ALA A 38 -15.29 1.77 -4.46
C ALA A 38 -15.84 2.94 -5.30
N THR A 39 -15.18 4.10 -5.30
CA THR A 39 -15.57 5.22 -6.18
C THR A 39 -14.92 5.06 -7.55
N GLN A 40 -15.73 5.09 -8.63
CA GLN A 40 -15.23 4.82 -10.00
C GLN A 40 -14.11 5.76 -10.43
N GLU A 41 -14.18 7.05 -10.08
CA GLU A 41 -13.13 8.03 -10.39
C GLU A 41 -11.81 7.72 -9.68
N SER A 42 -11.88 7.22 -8.43
CA SER A 42 -10.68 6.90 -7.66
C SER A 42 -10.10 5.54 -8.03
N ALA A 43 -10.90 4.62 -8.59
CA ALA A 43 -10.41 3.30 -9.01
C ALA A 43 -9.35 3.39 -10.11
N ASP A 44 -9.52 4.31 -11.07
CA ASP A 44 -8.58 4.55 -12.17
C ASP A 44 -7.31 5.29 -11.72
N ARG A 45 -7.40 6.05 -10.63
CA ARG A 45 -6.28 6.77 -10.02
C ARG A 45 -5.72 6.08 -8.77
N PHE A 46 -6.23 4.89 -8.45
CA PHE A 46 -5.99 4.24 -7.18
C PHE A 46 -4.49 4.03 -6.97
N SER A 47 -3.97 4.59 -5.89
CA SER A 47 -2.56 4.47 -5.51
C SER A 47 -2.44 4.77 -4.03
N TYR A 48 -2.03 3.78 -3.25
CA TYR A 48 -1.89 3.85 -1.80
C TYR A 48 -0.52 3.30 -1.42
N ARG A 49 0.15 4.00 -0.51
CA ARG A 49 1.35 3.51 0.16
C ARG A 49 0.97 3.10 1.57
N ILE A 50 1.35 1.89 1.97
CA ILE A 50 1.26 1.42 3.34
C ILE A 50 2.67 1.37 3.90
N LEU A 51 2.88 2.01 5.04
CA LEU A 51 4.10 1.92 5.81
C LEU A 51 3.89 0.92 6.95
N LEU A 52 4.84 0.00 7.08
CA LEU A 52 4.89 -1.00 8.14
C LEU A 52 6.20 -0.84 8.90
N PRO A 53 6.21 -0.98 10.23
CA PRO A 53 7.40 -0.90 11.05
C PRO A 53 8.52 -1.80 10.54
N ARG A 54 9.72 -1.25 10.48
CA ARG A 54 10.95 -1.95 10.12
C ARG A 54 11.99 -1.78 11.21
N ASP A 55 12.19 -2.84 11.95
CA ASP A 55 13.34 -3.04 12.82
C ASP A 55 13.63 -4.55 12.93
N GLN A 56 14.77 -4.90 13.54
CA GLN A 56 15.20 -6.30 13.67
C GLN A 56 14.20 -7.18 14.45
N LYS A 57 13.40 -6.58 15.34
CA LYS A 57 12.41 -7.28 16.18
C LYS A 57 11.00 -7.26 15.56
N SER A 58 10.70 -6.30 14.69
CA SER A 58 9.37 -6.09 14.12
C SER A 58 9.15 -6.70 12.75
N THR A 59 10.17 -7.27 12.09
CA THR A 59 10.02 -7.87 10.74
C THR A 59 8.92 -8.94 10.68
N ALA A 60 8.83 -9.84 11.67
CA ALA A 60 7.78 -10.85 11.73
C ALA A 60 6.40 -10.22 11.97
N ASN A 61 6.33 -9.18 12.80
CA ASN A 61 5.11 -8.44 13.07
C ASN A 61 4.62 -7.68 11.83
N ALA A 62 5.52 -6.99 11.11
CA ALA A 62 5.24 -6.30 9.86
C ALA A 62 4.68 -7.26 8.80
N LYS A 63 5.27 -8.44 8.65
CA LYS A 63 4.74 -9.50 7.77
C LYS A 63 3.33 -9.91 8.18
N ARG A 64 3.09 -10.14 9.47
CA ARG A 64 1.76 -10.50 10.00
C ARG A 64 0.75 -9.40 9.72
N MET A 65 1.08 -8.14 10.01
CA MET A 65 0.20 -6.99 9.76
C MET A 65 -0.11 -6.84 8.27
N GLY A 66 0.89 -6.99 7.40
CA GLY A 66 0.70 -6.98 5.95
C GLY A 66 -0.26 -8.07 5.46
N LEU A 67 -0.15 -9.29 5.98
CA LEU A 67 -1.05 -10.40 5.64
C LEU A 67 -2.48 -10.15 6.13
N VAL A 68 -2.65 -9.69 7.37
CA VAL A 68 -3.97 -9.37 7.94
C VAL A 68 -4.63 -8.26 7.13
N PHE A 69 -3.90 -7.18 6.85
CA PHE A 69 -4.36 -6.08 6.02
C PHE A 69 -4.78 -6.55 4.62
N GLN A 70 -3.94 -7.37 3.96
CA GLN A 70 -4.24 -7.90 2.62
C GLN A 70 -5.55 -8.71 2.62
N GLY A 71 -5.70 -9.59 3.61
CA GLY A 71 -6.90 -10.42 3.77
C GLY A 71 -8.16 -9.59 3.99
N GLU A 72 -8.10 -8.62 4.91
CA GLU A 72 -9.24 -7.73 5.20
C GLU A 72 -9.62 -6.88 3.99
N PHE A 73 -8.64 -6.32 3.27
CA PHE A 73 -8.90 -5.52 2.08
C PHE A 73 -9.61 -6.32 0.98
N VAL A 74 -9.08 -7.50 0.63
CA VAL A 74 -9.67 -8.37 -0.39
C VAL A 74 -11.06 -8.83 0.04
N PHE A 75 -11.23 -9.19 1.31
CA PHE A 75 -12.53 -9.60 1.86
C PHE A 75 -13.58 -8.49 1.79
N ALA A 76 -13.21 -7.26 2.15
CA ALA A 76 -14.09 -6.11 2.13
C ALA A 76 -14.53 -5.73 0.70
N LEU A 77 -13.64 -5.83 -0.29
CA LEU A 77 -13.99 -5.64 -1.70
C LEU A 77 -14.92 -6.74 -2.23
N ARG A 78 -14.65 -8.01 -1.89
CA ARG A 78 -15.49 -9.16 -2.28
C ARG A 78 -16.92 -9.02 -1.76
N LYS A 79 -17.10 -8.56 -0.52
CA LYS A 79 -18.43 -8.27 0.05
C LYS A 79 -19.23 -7.26 -0.77
N ARG A 80 -18.56 -6.43 -1.57
CA ARG A 80 -19.16 -5.43 -2.45
C ARG A 80 -19.23 -5.88 -3.93
N ASN A 81 -18.92 -7.14 -4.22
CA ASN A 81 -18.79 -7.69 -5.58
C ASN A 81 -17.77 -6.94 -6.46
N ILE A 82 -16.74 -6.35 -5.84
CA ILE A 82 -15.67 -5.65 -6.55
C ILE A 82 -14.47 -6.59 -6.73
N VAL A 83 -14.03 -6.76 -7.97
CA VAL A 83 -12.77 -7.45 -8.29
C VAL A 83 -11.66 -6.41 -8.40
N PRO A 84 -10.68 -6.38 -7.47
CA PRO A 84 -9.61 -5.39 -7.53
C PRO A 84 -8.70 -5.62 -8.74
N LYS A 85 -8.48 -4.57 -9.52
CA LYS A 85 -7.40 -4.45 -10.52
C LYS A 85 -6.23 -3.68 -9.91
N VAL A 86 -5.51 -4.31 -8.99
CA VAL A 86 -4.43 -3.67 -8.22
C VAL A 86 -3.14 -4.44 -8.42
N ARG A 87 -2.06 -3.73 -8.74
CA ARG A 87 -0.69 -4.21 -8.64
C ARG A 87 -0.11 -3.83 -7.29
N GLU A 88 0.77 -4.69 -6.80
CA GLU A 88 1.49 -4.44 -5.56
C GLU A 88 3.01 -4.56 -5.71
N VAL A 89 3.73 -3.72 -4.98
CA VAL A 89 5.19 -3.86 -4.80
C VAL A 89 5.56 -3.59 -3.35
N ARG A 90 6.43 -4.43 -2.80
CA ARG A 90 6.99 -4.29 -1.45
C ARG A 90 8.46 -3.88 -1.56
N TYR A 91 8.88 -2.94 -0.74
CA TYR A 91 10.22 -2.36 -0.79
C TYR A 91 10.64 -1.84 0.60
N ILE A 92 11.93 -1.53 0.78
CA ILE A 92 12.38 -0.76 1.94
C ILE A 92 12.10 0.70 1.62
N HIS A 93 11.28 1.38 2.45
CA HIS A 93 10.87 2.76 2.21
C HIS A 93 11.90 3.74 2.76
N ASP A 94 12.23 3.59 4.04
CA ASP A 94 13.22 4.37 4.78
C ASP A 94 13.88 3.49 5.87
N GLU A 95 14.65 4.11 6.77
CA GLU A 95 15.35 3.41 7.86
C GLU A 95 14.40 2.67 8.82
N SER A 96 13.19 3.20 9.00
CA SER A 96 12.18 2.76 9.96
C SER A 96 10.96 2.05 9.35
N HIS A 97 10.81 2.04 8.03
CA HIS A 97 9.62 1.48 7.38
C HIS A 97 9.93 0.53 6.21
N TYR A 98 9.16 -0.56 6.17
CA TYR A 98 8.84 -1.23 4.92
C TYR A 98 7.73 -0.46 4.22
N GLY A 99 7.86 -0.28 2.90
CA GLY A 99 6.82 0.25 2.04
C GLY A 99 6.09 -0.87 1.31
N TRP A 100 4.77 -0.77 1.23
CA TRP A 100 3.94 -1.59 0.36
C TRP A 100 3.06 -0.66 -0.46
N LEU A 101 3.34 -0.59 -1.75
CA LEU A 101 2.57 0.20 -2.70
C LEU A 101 1.49 -0.69 -3.32
N LEU A 102 0.26 -0.20 -3.31
CA LEU A 102 -0.88 -0.77 -4.02
C LEU A 102 -1.38 0.27 -5.01
N ALA A 103 -1.39 -0.05 -6.30
CA ALA A 103 -1.81 0.89 -7.33
C ALA A 103 -2.63 0.21 -8.43
N ASN A 104 -3.48 0.98 -9.10
CA ASN A 104 -4.09 0.56 -10.36
C ASN A 104 -2.97 0.21 -11.36
N SER A 105 -3.15 -0.90 -12.09
CA SER A 105 -2.18 -1.39 -13.06
C SER A 105 -1.72 -0.33 -14.07
N GLU A 106 -2.62 0.53 -14.56
CA GLU A 106 -2.28 1.56 -15.55
C GLU A 106 -1.42 2.68 -14.95
N VAL A 107 -1.73 3.12 -13.72
CA VAL A 107 -0.93 4.12 -13.00
C VAL A 107 0.48 3.56 -12.76
N TYR A 108 0.55 2.29 -12.37
CA TYR A 108 1.81 1.60 -12.15
C TYR A 108 2.66 1.50 -13.43
N GLU A 109 2.07 1.09 -14.54
CA GLU A 109 2.78 0.99 -15.83
C GLU A 109 3.27 2.33 -16.37
N ARG A 110 2.50 3.41 -16.19
CA ARG A 110 2.93 4.77 -16.58
C ARG A 110 4.17 5.21 -15.80
N PHE A 111 4.20 4.91 -14.51
CA PHE A 111 5.37 5.21 -13.68
C PHE A 111 6.60 4.42 -14.14
N GLU A 112 6.48 3.12 -14.38
CA GLU A 112 7.59 2.29 -14.86
C GLU A 112 8.13 2.74 -16.22
N LYS A 113 7.26 3.11 -17.15
CA LYS A 113 7.68 3.66 -18.46
C LYS A 113 8.43 4.99 -18.34
N GLY A 114 8.13 5.80 -17.32
CA GLY A 114 8.85 7.05 -17.04
C GLY A 114 10.19 6.86 -16.32
N MET A 115 10.51 5.64 -15.87
CA MET A 115 11.81 5.30 -15.28
C MET A 115 12.82 4.74 -16.29
N GLY A 116 12.38 4.39 -17.50
CA GLY A 116 13.19 3.80 -18.58
C GLY A 116 13.86 4.80 -19.49
#